data_AF-A0A924BQ00-F1
#
_entry.id   AF-A0A924BQ00-F1
#
_cell.length_a   1.000
_cell.length_b   1.000
_cell.length_c   1.000
_cell.angle_alpha   90.00
_cell.angle_beta   90.00
_cell.angle_gamma   90.00
#
_symmetry.space_group_name_H-M   'P 1'
#
loop_
_entity.id
_entity.type
_entity.pdbx_description
1 polymer ?
#
loop_
_entity_poly.entity_id
_entity_poly.type
_entity_poly.pdbx_seq_one_letter_code
_entity_poly.pdbx_strand_id
1 'polypeptide(L)'
;MKAILQSESSECALASLVMVSAAHGLNLDLSDLRRRFPVSLKGATLTQLISQAGQLNFSSRAIRLDLHELGQLQLPCILHWDMNHFVVLKKLGRKAVTVLDPAVGERRLSLDDVSRHFTGVALELTPNANFKPANERKKVALAALTGNVLGLRRSLFQIFAVAVVLELFALASPLLNQLVVDDAIATHDTDLLTILIVGFTLLLIIQTLVGLARSWMVMVLGQSLSLQWAGNVFAHLVRLPIEYFEERHFWRYRHMG
;
A
#
# COMPACT_ATOMS: atom_id res chain seq x y z
N MET A 1 5.13 17.42 5.90
CA MET A 1 4.67 17.12 4.53
C MET A 1 5.59 16.08 3.88
N LYS A 2 5.03 15.06 3.21
CA LYS A 2 5.76 14.04 2.44
C LYS A 2 5.40 14.20 0.95
N ALA A 3 6.31 13.83 0.05
CA ALA A 3 6.01 13.78 -1.37
C ALA A 3 4.91 12.74 -1.67
N ILE A 4 3.99 13.07 -2.56
CA ILE A 4 3.00 12.15 -3.11
C ILE A 4 3.38 11.90 -4.56
N LEU A 5 3.64 10.65 -4.91
CA LEU A 5 3.99 10.27 -6.27
C LEU A 5 2.73 10.15 -7.11
N GLN A 6 2.78 10.69 -8.32
CA GLN A 6 1.73 10.54 -9.32
C GLN A 6 1.75 9.11 -9.89
N SER A 7 0.56 8.54 -10.12
CA SER A 7 0.47 7.24 -10.80
C SER A 7 0.40 7.41 -12.32
N GLU A 8 -0.10 8.56 -12.79
CA GLU A 8 -0.16 8.94 -14.20
C GLU A 8 0.49 10.30 -14.44
N SER A 9 1.01 10.54 -15.64
CA SER A 9 1.74 11.76 -15.99
C SER A 9 0.87 13.03 -15.97
N SER A 10 -0.45 12.89 -16.12
CA SER A 10 -1.41 14.00 -16.11
C SER A 10 -1.79 14.49 -14.71
N GLU A 11 -1.36 13.80 -13.64
CA GLU A 11 -1.87 14.04 -12.28
C GLU A 11 -1.01 14.96 -11.41
N CYS A 12 0.08 15.52 -11.95
CA CYS A 12 1.02 16.33 -11.18
C CYS A 12 0.34 17.47 -10.38
N ALA A 13 -0.67 18.11 -10.98
CA ALA A 13 -1.45 19.17 -10.33
C ALA A 13 -2.28 18.64 -9.14
N LEU A 14 -2.96 17.50 -9.29
CA LEU A 14 -3.73 16.87 -8.20
C LEU A 14 -2.81 16.41 -7.07
N ALA A 15 -1.69 15.77 -7.41
CA ALA A 15 -0.69 15.35 -6.42
C ALA A 15 -0.12 16.56 -5.66
N SER A 16 0.15 17.67 -6.36
CA SER A 16 0.56 18.94 -5.76
C SER A 16 -0.51 19.49 -4.80
N LEU A 17 -1.78 19.44 -5.20
CA LEU A 17 -2.90 19.85 -4.37
C LEU A 17 -3.05 18.99 -3.11
N VAL A 18 -2.87 17.66 -3.20
CA VAL A 18 -2.82 16.76 -2.02
C VAL A 18 -1.70 17.16 -1.07
N MET A 19 -0.50 17.42 -1.61
CA MET A 19 0.67 17.77 -0.81
C MET A 19 0.44 19.08 -0.03
N VAL A 20 -0.04 20.12 -0.71
CA VAL A 20 -0.36 21.41 -0.07
C VAL A 20 -1.51 21.26 0.92
N SER A 21 -2.59 20.56 0.56
CA SER A 21 -3.72 20.31 1.46
C SER A 21 -3.28 19.62 2.76
N ALA A 22 -2.38 18.64 2.65
CA ALA A 22 -1.84 17.91 3.80
C ALA A 22 -0.97 18.80 4.72
N ALA A 23 -0.32 19.85 4.21
CA ALA A 23 0.36 20.82 5.07
C ALA A 23 -0.61 21.67 5.90
N HIS A 24 -1.79 21.96 5.36
CA HIS A 24 -2.84 22.69 6.09
C HIS A 24 -3.73 21.78 6.95
N GLY A 25 -3.40 20.49 7.06
CA GLY A 25 -4.11 19.53 7.93
C GLY A 25 -5.28 18.79 7.26
N LEU A 26 -5.49 18.98 5.95
CA LEU A 26 -6.46 18.22 5.16
C LEU A 26 -5.78 17.05 4.45
N ASN A 27 -5.90 15.86 5.03
CA ASN A 27 -5.29 14.64 4.48
C ASN A 27 -6.25 13.98 3.50
N LEU A 28 -5.98 14.14 2.21
CA LEU A 28 -6.73 13.55 1.10
C LEU A 28 -5.99 12.33 0.52
N ASP A 29 -6.74 11.49 -0.19
CA ASP A 29 -6.18 10.44 -1.06
C ASP A 29 -6.19 10.91 -2.52
N LEU A 30 -5.13 10.58 -3.26
CA LEU A 30 -5.00 10.96 -4.67
C LEU A 30 -6.12 10.32 -5.50
N SER A 31 -6.47 9.07 -5.20
CA SER A 31 -7.53 8.32 -5.90
C SER A 31 -8.92 8.92 -5.69
N ASP A 32 -9.18 9.52 -4.53
CA ASP A 32 -10.44 10.22 -4.26
C ASP A 32 -10.48 11.57 -5.02
N LEU A 33 -9.37 12.32 -5.05
CA LEU A 33 -9.29 13.56 -5.84
C LEU A 33 -9.41 13.29 -7.34
N ARG A 34 -8.78 12.23 -7.86
CA ARG A 34 -8.91 11.84 -9.27
C ARG A 34 -10.36 11.60 -9.66
N ARG A 35 -11.12 10.88 -8.82
CA ARG A 35 -12.55 10.64 -9.04
C ARG A 35 -13.39 11.91 -8.96
N ARG A 36 -13.04 12.81 -8.04
CA ARG A 36 -13.77 14.07 -7.85
C ARG A 36 -13.45 15.10 -8.94
N PHE A 37 -12.25 15.05 -9.49
CA PHE A 37 -11.71 15.97 -10.47
C PHE A 37 -11.00 15.22 -11.61
N PRO A 38 -11.75 14.69 -12.58
CA PRO A 38 -11.18 14.01 -13.73
C PRO A 38 -10.23 14.95 -14.47
N VAL A 39 -8.98 14.52 -14.68
CA VAL A 39 -7.97 15.28 -15.40
C VAL A 39 -7.86 14.74 -16.82
N SER A 40 -7.83 15.64 -17.80
CA SER A 40 -7.58 15.24 -19.19
C SER A 40 -6.21 14.60 -19.34
N LEU A 41 -6.06 13.70 -20.32
CA LEU A 41 -4.76 13.18 -20.76
C LEU A 41 -3.76 14.29 -21.16
N LYS A 42 -4.24 15.50 -21.46
CA LYS A 42 -3.39 16.68 -21.74
C LYS A 42 -2.81 17.33 -20.47
N GLY A 43 -3.11 16.80 -19.29
CA GLY A 43 -2.76 17.39 -17.99
C GLY A 43 -3.80 18.39 -17.48
N ALA A 44 -3.53 18.95 -16.31
CA ALA A 44 -4.36 19.98 -15.70
C ALA A 44 -3.82 21.38 -16.03
N THR A 45 -4.73 22.33 -16.26
CA THR A 45 -4.38 23.75 -16.42
C THR A 45 -4.34 24.45 -15.06
N LEU A 46 -3.61 25.58 -14.98
CA LEU A 46 -3.58 26.40 -13.76
C LEU A 46 -4.99 26.85 -13.32
N THR A 47 -5.85 27.20 -14.28
CA THR A 47 -7.25 27.58 -14.01
C THR A 47 -8.06 26.44 -13.39
N GLN A 48 -7.85 25.20 -13.86
CA GLN A 48 -8.48 24.03 -13.26
C GLN A 48 -7.97 23.79 -11.84
N LEU A 49 -6.66 23.91 -11.62
CA LEU A 49 -6.07 23.78 -10.29
C LEU A 49 -6.63 24.80 -9.29
N ILE A 50 -6.81 26.06 -9.72
CA ILE A 50 -7.44 27.13 -8.92
C ILE A 50 -8.90 26.77 -8.58
N SER A 51 -9.67 26.32 -9.58
CA SER A 51 -11.08 25.92 -9.39
C SER A 51 -11.20 24.73 -8.42
N GLN A 52 -10.35 23.72 -8.59
CA GLN A 52 -10.32 22.53 -7.72
C GLN A 52 -9.90 22.87 -6.29
N ALA A 53 -8.89 23.73 -6.13
CA ALA A 53 -8.49 24.24 -4.81
C ALA A 53 -9.63 25.02 -4.14
N GLY A 54 -10.37 25.83 -4.89
CA GLY A 54 -11.57 26.52 -4.41
C GLY A 54 -12.65 25.57 -3.88
N GLN A 55 -12.88 24.45 -4.57
CA GLN A 55 -13.82 23.40 -4.12
C GLN A 55 -13.36 22.67 -2.86
N LEU A 56 -12.05 22.70 -2.56
CA LEU A 56 -11.47 22.23 -1.30
C LEU A 56 -11.40 23.33 -0.23
N ASN A 57 -12.04 24.47 -0.46
CA ASN A 57 -12.06 25.63 0.45
C ASN A 57 -10.70 26.33 0.62
N PHE A 58 -9.86 26.32 -0.42
CA PHE A 58 -8.66 27.15 -0.49
C PHE A 58 -8.93 28.43 -1.28
N SER A 59 -8.48 29.56 -0.75
CA SER A 59 -8.25 30.79 -1.50
C SER A 59 -6.95 30.64 -2.30
N SER A 60 -7.04 30.89 -3.60
CA SER A 60 -5.93 30.72 -4.53
C SER A 60 -5.42 32.06 -5.01
N ARG A 61 -4.09 32.28 -4.98
CA ARG A 61 -3.45 33.49 -5.51
C ARG A 61 -2.36 33.10 -6.50
N ALA A 62 -2.64 33.27 -7.79
CA ALA A 62 -1.66 33.07 -8.84
C ALA A 62 -0.78 34.33 -8.98
N ILE A 63 0.53 34.15 -8.95
CA ILE A 63 1.52 35.23 -8.98
C ILE A 63 2.54 34.90 -10.06
N ARG A 64 2.91 35.92 -10.84
CA ARG A 64 4.07 35.87 -11.73
C ARG A 64 5.22 36.59 -11.05
N LEU A 65 6.37 35.93 -10.93
CA LEU A 65 7.52 36.45 -10.19
C LEU A 65 8.82 35.90 -10.77
N ASP A 66 9.90 36.63 -10.50
CA ASP A 66 11.26 36.19 -10.84
C ASP A 66 11.87 35.32 -9.74
N LEU A 67 12.95 34.60 -10.07
CA LEU A 67 13.61 33.66 -9.16
C LEU A 67 14.02 34.31 -7.82
N HIS A 68 14.46 35.58 -7.85
CA HIS A 68 14.89 36.31 -6.66
C HIS A 68 13.75 36.61 -5.68
N GLU A 69 12.50 36.60 -6.17
CA GLU A 69 11.31 36.91 -5.40
C GLU A 69 10.68 35.66 -4.77
N LEU A 70 11.23 34.46 -5.04
CA LEU A 70 10.77 33.20 -4.42
C LEU A 70 10.72 33.25 -2.89
N GLY A 71 11.58 34.06 -2.26
CA GLY A 71 11.60 34.27 -0.82
C GLY A 71 10.41 35.03 -0.25
N GLN A 72 9.60 35.67 -1.10
CA GLN A 72 8.41 36.42 -0.70
C GLN A 72 7.14 35.56 -0.71
N LEU A 73 7.21 34.34 -1.26
CA LEU A 73 6.08 33.43 -1.37
C LEU A 73 5.70 32.82 -0.03
N GLN A 74 4.40 32.62 0.17
CA GLN A 74 3.85 31.82 1.26
C GLN A 74 4.10 30.34 1.00
N LEU A 75 4.82 29.68 1.91
CA LEU A 75 5.13 28.26 1.80
C LEU A 75 4.12 27.42 2.61
N PRO A 76 3.71 26.24 2.10
CA PRO A 76 4.08 25.65 0.82
C PRO A 76 3.24 26.24 -0.34
N CYS A 77 3.85 26.40 -1.51
CA CYS A 77 3.17 26.86 -2.72
C CYS A 77 3.44 25.92 -3.91
N ILE A 78 2.60 26.01 -4.95
CA ILE A 78 2.73 25.22 -6.18
C ILE A 78 3.47 26.08 -7.21
N LEU A 79 4.50 25.52 -7.84
CA LEU A 79 5.25 26.16 -8.92
C LEU A 79 4.91 25.47 -10.24
N HIS A 80 4.80 26.28 -11.30
CA HIS A 80 4.75 25.78 -12.66
C HIS A 80 6.17 25.52 -13.18
N TRP A 81 6.36 24.35 -13.79
CA TRP A 81 7.66 23.75 -14.06
C TRP A 81 7.70 23.21 -15.50
N ASP A 82 8.77 23.49 -16.25
CA ASP A 82 9.02 22.98 -17.61
C ASP A 82 7.83 23.14 -18.60
N MET A 83 6.96 24.13 -18.37
CA MET A 83 5.77 24.45 -19.17
C MET A 83 4.66 23.38 -19.24
N ASN A 84 4.83 22.24 -18.58
CA ASN A 84 3.87 21.13 -18.61
C ASN A 84 3.73 20.39 -17.28
N HIS A 85 4.37 20.86 -16.21
CA HIS A 85 4.45 20.17 -14.93
C HIS A 85 4.20 21.10 -13.75
N PHE A 86 3.79 20.52 -12.62
CA PHE A 86 3.58 21.24 -11.36
C PHE A 86 4.36 20.56 -10.24
N VAL A 87 5.07 21.36 -9.44
CA VAL A 87 5.83 20.91 -8.28
C VAL A 87 5.49 21.75 -7.06
N VAL A 88 5.70 21.21 -5.85
CA VAL A 88 5.44 21.95 -4.61
C VAL A 88 6.73 22.46 -4.00
N LEU A 89 6.82 23.77 -3.82
CA LEU A 89 7.91 24.38 -3.06
C LEU A 89 7.66 24.17 -1.57
N LYS A 90 8.48 23.31 -0.95
CA LYS A 90 8.38 22.95 0.47
C LYS A 90 9.19 23.88 1.36
N LYS A 91 10.42 24.21 0.94
CA LYS A 91 11.34 25.03 1.73
C LYS A 91 12.31 25.77 0.83
N LEU A 92 12.48 27.06 1.09
CA LEU A 92 13.55 27.86 0.52
C LEU A 92 14.71 27.99 1.52
N GLY A 93 15.91 27.58 1.11
CA GLY A 93 17.14 27.79 1.87
C GLY A 93 18.06 28.79 1.16
N ARG A 94 19.12 29.24 1.85
CA ARG A 94 20.07 30.24 1.28
C ARG A 94 20.83 29.76 0.04
N LYS A 95 21.10 28.45 -0.06
CA LYS A 95 21.88 27.84 -1.16
C LYS A 95 21.15 26.73 -1.92
N ALA A 96 20.07 26.21 -1.34
CA ALA A 96 19.35 25.08 -1.87
C ALA A 96 17.86 25.23 -1.62
N VAL A 97 17.08 24.75 -2.57
CA VAL A 97 15.62 24.78 -2.59
C VAL A 97 15.10 23.35 -2.50
N THR A 98 14.18 23.10 -1.59
CA THR A 98 13.52 21.80 -1.47
C THR A 98 12.18 21.85 -2.19
N VAL A 99 12.06 21.08 -3.26
CA VAL A 99 10.83 20.90 -4.03
C VAL A 99 10.33 19.47 -3.87
N LEU A 100 9.01 19.30 -3.87
CA LEU A 100 8.36 17.99 -3.98
C LEU A 100 7.82 17.86 -5.39
N ASP A 101 8.44 16.97 -6.14
CA ASP A 101 8.09 16.65 -7.50
C ASP A 101 7.17 15.42 -7.51
N PRO A 102 5.92 15.50 -8.00
CA PRO A 102 5.05 14.33 -8.11
C PRO A 102 5.64 13.18 -8.92
N ALA A 103 6.56 13.42 -9.85
CA ALA A 103 7.15 12.39 -10.69
C ALA A 103 8.32 11.66 -10.01
N VAL A 104 9.11 12.37 -9.20
CA VAL A 104 10.42 11.87 -8.71
C VAL A 104 10.50 11.83 -7.18
N GLY A 105 9.66 12.60 -6.48
CA GLY A 105 9.64 12.72 -5.02
C GLY A 105 10.33 14.00 -4.52
N GLU A 106 10.89 13.96 -3.31
CA GLU A 106 11.54 15.11 -2.70
C GLU A 106 12.93 15.34 -3.32
N ARG A 107 13.14 16.53 -3.90
CA ARG A 107 14.41 16.95 -4.51
C ARG A 107 14.95 18.18 -3.81
N ARG A 108 16.27 18.23 -3.64
CA ARG A 108 17.00 19.43 -3.25
C ARG A 108 17.78 19.92 -4.46
N LEU A 109 17.48 21.13 -4.90
CA LEU A 109 18.04 21.74 -6.11
C LEU A 109 18.80 23.01 -5.74
N SER A 110 19.83 23.34 -6.53
CA SER A 110 20.45 24.66 -6.46
C SER A 110 19.51 25.72 -7.03
N LEU A 111 19.74 26.99 -6.72
CA LEU A 111 18.96 28.09 -7.32
C LEU A 111 19.12 28.12 -8.85
N ASP A 112 20.32 27.81 -9.35
CA ASP A 112 20.58 27.74 -10.79
C ASP A 112 19.76 26.65 -11.47
N ASP A 113 19.64 25.47 -10.84
CA ASP A 113 18.80 24.40 -11.37
C ASP A 113 17.32 24.80 -11.38
N VAL A 114 16.84 25.43 -10.31
CA VAL A 114 15.46 25.93 -10.24
C VAL A 114 15.20 26.94 -11.36
N SER A 115 16.16 27.83 -11.65
CA SER A 115 16.03 28.85 -12.69
C SER A 115 15.77 28.29 -14.09
N ARG A 116 16.33 27.11 -14.39
CA ARG A 116 16.21 26.48 -15.71
C ARG A 116 14.82 25.91 -15.97
N HIS A 117 14.12 25.56 -14.90
CA HIS A 117 12.85 24.85 -14.97
C HIS A 117 11.65 25.69 -14.55
N PHE A 118 11.85 26.66 -13.65
CA PHE A 118 10.79 27.51 -13.14
C PHE A 118 10.32 28.47 -14.22
N THR A 119 9.02 28.42 -14.55
CA THR A 119 8.47 29.23 -15.64
C THR A 119 8.07 30.65 -15.20
N GLY A 120 8.37 31.04 -13.96
CA GLY A 120 7.98 32.34 -13.41
C GLY A 120 6.55 32.40 -12.84
N VAL A 121 5.82 31.29 -12.76
CA VAL A 121 4.43 31.25 -12.28
C VAL A 121 4.33 30.40 -11.01
N ALA A 122 3.81 30.99 -9.94
CA ALA A 122 3.52 30.31 -8.68
C ALA A 122 2.05 30.47 -8.28
N LEU A 123 1.55 29.51 -7.50
CA LEU A 123 0.21 29.49 -6.95
C LEU A 123 0.31 29.32 -5.43
N GLU A 124 -0.08 30.36 -4.71
CA GLU A 124 -0.24 30.31 -3.26
C GLU A 124 -1.65 29.82 -2.94
N LEU A 125 -1.74 28.91 -1.97
CA LEU A 125 -3.02 28.40 -1.47
C LEU A 125 -3.11 28.72 0.02
N THR A 126 -4.19 29.38 0.41
CA THR A 126 -4.47 29.69 1.82
C THR A 126 -5.86 29.16 2.21
N PRO A 127 -6.01 28.50 3.37
CA PRO A 127 -7.31 28.10 3.87
C PRO A 127 -8.28 29.28 3.96
N ASN A 128 -9.48 29.16 3.41
CA ASN A 128 -10.52 30.17 3.57
C ASN A 128 -11.36 29.91 4.85
N ALA A 129 -12.35 30.77 5.13
CA ALA A 129 -13.19 30.66 6.34
C ALA A 129 -13.98 29.34 6.46
N ASN A 130 -14.22 28.65 5.35
CA ASN A 130 -14.96 27.38 5.30
C ASN A 130 -14.03 26.15 5.36
N PHE A 131 -12.71 26.35 5.35
CA PHE A 131 -11.75 25.26 5.39
C PHE A 131 -11.78 24.53 6.73
N LYS A 132 -11.88 23.20 6.67
CA LYS A 132 -11.86 22.33 7.86
C LYS A 132 -10.75 21.30 7.71
N PRO A 133 -9.76 21.28 8.61
CA PRO A 133 -8.81 20.18 8.69
C PRO A 133 -9.56 18.86 8.90
N ALA A 134 -9.27 17.87 8.07
CA ALA A 134 -9.91 16.57 8.13
C ALA A 134 -8.94 15.48 7.66
N ASN A 135 -9.21 14.24 8.07
CA ASN A 135 -8.50 13.08 7.55
C ASN A 135 -9.47 12.23 6.74
N GLU A 136 -9.53 12.51 5.44
CA GLU A 136 -10.41 11.81 4.48
C GLU A 136 -9.70 10.65 3.78
N ARG A 137 -8.45 10.34 4.15
CA ARG A 137 -7.74 9.19 3.56
C ARG A 137 -8.48 7.90 3.85
N LYS A 138 -9.11 7.35 2.81
CA LYS A 138 -9.64 5.99 2.84
C LYS A 138 -8.46 5.03 2.84
N LYS A 139 -8.16 4.48 4.01
CA LYS A 139 -7.29 3.31 4.09
C LYS A 139 -8.04 2.15 3.43
N VAL A 140 -7.62 1.75 2.24
CA VAL A 140 -8.04 0.46 1.69
C VAL A 140 -7.43 -0.59 2.61
N ALA A 141 -8.21 -1.06 3.59
CA ALA A 141 -7.77 -2.14 4.45
C ALA A 141 -7.54 -3.35 3.54
N LEU A 142 -6.41 -4.05 3.69
CA LEU A 142 -6.20 -5.31 2.98
C LEU A 142 -7.39 -6.27 3.22
N ALA A 143 -7.99 -6.21 4.41
CA ALA A 143 -9.24 -6.91 4.75
C ALA A 143 -10.43 -6.60 3.82
N ALA A 144 -10.49 -5.41 3.21
CA ALA A 144 -11.51 -5.05 2.22
C ALA A 144 -11.28 -5.74 0.86
N LEU A 145 -10.03 -6.11 0.54
CA LEU A 145 -9.69 -6.88 -0.66
C LEU A 145 -9.94 -8.39 -0.46
N THR A 146 -9.78 -8.89 0.75
CA THR A 146 -9.94 -10.32 1.07
C THR A 146 -11.40 -10.72 1.30
N GLY A 147 -12.27 -9.75 1.59
CA GLY A 147 -13.64 -10.00 2.03
C GLY A 147 -13.70 -10.75 3.36
N ASN A 148 -14.89 -10.89 3.92
CA ASN A 148 -15.10 -11.76 5.07
C ASN A 148 -15.13 -13.21 4.61
N VAL A 149 -13.98 -13.89 4.71
CA VAL A 149 -13.89 -15.33 4.47
C VAL A 149 -14.65 -16.05 5.59
N LEU A 150 -15.87 -16.50 5.31
CA LEU A 150 -16.68 -17.27 6.27
C LEU A 150 -15.94 -18.55 6.64
N GLY A 151 -15.81 -18.82 7.95
CA GLY A 151 -15.28 -20.08 8.46
C GLY A 151 -13.75 -20.16 8.60
N LEU A 152 -12.98 -19.20 8.08
CA LEU A 152 -11.50 -19.21 8.17
C LEU A 152 -11.00 -19.37 9.61
N ARG A 153 -11.56 -18.59 10.55
CA ARG A 153 -11.17 -18.66 11.97
C ARG A 153 -11.40 -20.04 12.58
N ARG A 154 -12.52 -20.70 12.24
CA ARG A 154 -12.86 -22.04 12.75
C ARG A 154 -11.93 -23.10 12.18
N SER A 155 -11.67 -23.07 10.87
CA SER A 155 -10.74 -23.99 10.21
C SER A 155 -9.30 -23.82 10.70
N LEU A 156 -8.84 -22.58 10.88
CA LEU A 156 -7.52 -22.30 11.46
C LEU A 156 -7.40 -22.83 12.90
N PHE A 157 -8.44 -22.65 13.72
CA PHE A 157 -8.45 -23.19 15.08
C PHE A 157 -8.40 -24.73 15.11
N GLN A 158 -9.14 -25.40 14.23
CA GLN A 158 -9.10 -26.86 14.10
C GLN A 158 -7.71 -27.37 13.67
N ILE A 159 -7.11 -26.74 12.65
CA ILE A 159 -5.75 -27.08 12.20
C ILE A 159 -4.74 -26.86 13.31
N PHE A 160 -4.87 -25.76 14.06
CA PHE A 160 -4.02 -25.45 15.20
C PHE A 160 -4.15 -26.50 16.30
N ALA A 161 -5.37 -26.90 16.67
CA ALA A 161 -5.60 -27.93 17.68
C ALA A 161 -4.96 -29.28 17.28
N VAL A 162 -5.11 -29.70 16.01
CA VAL A 162 -4.46 -30.92 15.50
C VAL A 162 -2.95 -30.78 15.50
N ALA A 163 -2.40 -29.61 15.16
CA ALA A 163 -0.97 -29.35 15.22
C ALA A 163 -0.41 -29.46 16.65
N VAL A 164 -1.12 -28.93 17.65
CA VAL A 164 -0.73 -29.06 19.06
C VAL A 164 -0.69 -30.52 19.49
N VAL A 165 -1.68 -31.33 19.11
CA VAL A 165 -1.70 -32.77 19.41
C VAL A 165 -0.50 -33.48 18.78
N LEU A 166 -0.17 -33.17 17.52
CA LEU A 166 1.03 -33.71 16.87
C LEU A 166 2.31 -33.32 17.59
N GLU A 167 2.41 -32.08 18.06
CA GLU A 167 3.58 -31.61 18.81
C GLU A 167 3.75 -32.33 20.14
N LEU A 168 2.64 -32.60 20.85
CA LEU A 168 2.66 -33.42 22.08
C LEU A 168 3.16 -34.83 21.80
N PHE A 169 2.72 -35.46 20.71
CA PHE A 169 3.25 -36.77 20.31
C PHE A 169 4.72 -36.71 19.88
N ALA A 170 5.16 -35.63 19.23
CA ALA A 170 6.56 -35.43 18.86
C ALA A 170 7.46 -35.32 20.10
N LEU A 171 6.97 -34.70 21.18
CA LEU A 171 7.66 -34.64 22.48
C LEU A 171 7.65 -35.98 23.24
N ALA A 172 6.68 -36.86 22.99
CA ALA A 172 6.67 -38.20 23.57
C ALA A 172 7.79 -39.11 23.00
N SER A 173 8.18 -38.89 21.74
CA SER A 173 9.25 -39.64 21.06
C SER A 173 10.59 -39.67 21.82
N PRO A 174 11.18 -38.52 22.22
CA PRO A 174 12.44 -38.52 22.97
C PRO A 174 12.32 -39.16 24.36
N LEU A 175 11.16 -39.06 25.04
CA LEU A 175 10.93 -39.72 26.33
C LEU A 175 10.92 -41.25 26.18
N LEU A 176 10.27 -41.76 25.13
CA LEU A 176 10.30 -43.20 24.83
C LEU A 176 11.72 -43.66 24.47
N ASN A 177 12.47 -42.86 23.70
CA ASN A 177 13.86 -43.17 23.37
C ASN A 177 14.74 -43.23 24.63
N GLN A 178 14.50 -42.33 25.60
CA GLN A 178 15.18 -42.38 26.88
C GLN A 178 14.91 -43.71 27.61
N LEU A 179 13.66 -44.15 27.70
CA LEU A 179 13.31 -45.45 28.32
C LEU A 179 13.94 -46.64 27.60
N VAL A 180 14.05 -46.60 26.27
CA VAL A 180 14.72 -47.65 25.50
C VAL A 180 16.21 -47.74 25.85
N VAL A 181 16.91 -46.61 25.92
CA VAL A 181 18.36 -46.56 26.15
C VAL A 181 18.69 -46.81 27.63
N ASP A 182 18.04 -46.10 28.54
CA ASP A 182 18.38 -46.06 29.96
C ASP A 182 17.85 -47.27 30.73
N ASP A 183 16.67 -47.80 30.38
CA ASP A 183 16.05 -48.91 31.11
C ASP A 183 16.11 -50.23 30.33
N ALA A 184 15.58 -50.28 29.10
CA ALA A 184 15.41 -51.54 28.38
C ALA A 184 16.74 -52.16 27.92
N ILE A 185 17.63 -51.35 27.33
CA ILE A 185 18.95 -51.80 26.86
C ILE A 185 19.90 -52.00 28.04
N ALA A 186 19.94 -51.08 29.01
CA ALA A 186 20.85 -51.19 30.16
C ALA A 186 20.54 -52.43 31.02
N THR A 187 19.26 -52.74 31.24
CA THR A 187 18.81 -53.86 32.07
C THR A 187 18.71 -55.18 31.30
N HIS A 188 18.96 -55.18 29.98
CA HIS A 188 18.76 -56.34 29.08
C HIS A 188 17.33 -56.93 29.13
N ASP A 189 16.33 -56.09 29.38
CA ASP A 189 14.93 -56.51 29.45
C ASP A 189 14.30 -56.54 28.05
N THR A 190 14.27 -57.73 27.45
CA THR A 190 13.75 -57.96 26.09
C THR A 190 12.24 -57.79 25.99
N ASP A 191 11.52 -58.01 27.09
CA ASP A 191 10.06 -57.88 27.10
C ASP A 191 9.67 -56.40 27.11
N LEU A 192 10.32 -55.59 27.96
CA LEU A 192 10.17 -54.13 27.96
C LEU A 192 10.55 -53.53 26.60
N LEU A 193 11.67 -53.98 26.01
CA LEU A 193 12.12 -53.51 24.70
C LEU A 193 11.08 -53.79 23.60
N THR A 194 10.50 -55.00 23.59
CA THR A 194 9.48 -55.38 22.60
C THR A 194 8.22 -54.53 22.73
N ILE A 195 7.76 -54.28 23.97
CA ILE A 195 6.60 -53.41 24.24
C ILE A 195 6.87 -51.97 23.76
N LEU A 196 8.06 -51.43 24.04
CA LEU A 196 8.44 -50.09 23.61
C LEU A 196 8.51 -49.97 22.07
N ILE A 197 9.06 -50.96 21.36
CA ILE A 197 9.12 -50.98 19.89
C ILE A 197 7.71 -50.99 19.28
N VAL A 198 6.82 -51.85 19.79
CA VAL A 198 5.42 -51.90 19.33
C VAL A 198 4.71 -50.58 19.60
N GLY A 199 4.91 -50.00 20.79
CA GLY A 199 4.38 -48.68 21.16
C GLY A 199 4.88 -47.57 20.24
N PHE A 200 6.17 -47.57 19.91
CA PHE A 200 6.79 -46.58 19.01
C PHE A 200 6.24 -46.70 17.58
N THR A 201 6.10 -47.94 17.09
CA THR A 201 5.53 -48.22 15.77
C THR A 201 4.09 -47.73 15.69
N LEU A 202 3.28 -48.03 16.71
CA LEU A 202 1.89 -47.58 16.78
C LEU A 202 1.78 -46.05 16.85
N LEU A 203 2.61 -45.42 17.68
CA LEU A 203 2.66 -43.96 17.83
C LEU A 203 3.05 -43.29 16.51
N LEU A 204 4.02 -43.84 15.76
CA LEU A 204 4.43 -43.34 14.45
C LEU A 204 3.31 -43.44 13.42
N ILE A 205 2.57 -44.57 13.41
CA ILE A 205 1.39 -44.74 12.53
C ILE A 205 0.34 -43.68 12.85
N ILE A 206 0.01 -43.48 14.13
CA ILE A 206 -0.98 -42.48 14.56
C ILE A 206 -0.54 -41.07 14.18
N GLN A 207 0.71 -40.69 14.45
CA GLN A 207 1.25 -39.38 14.06
C GLN A 207 1.16 -39.17 12.56
N THR A 208 1.51 -40.19 11.76
CA THR A 208 1.46 -40.12 10.30
C THR A 208 0.03 -39.90 9.81
N LEU A 209 -0.95 -40.67 10.31
CA LEU A 209 -2.36 -40.54 9.94
C LEU A 209 -2.93 -39.16 10.32
N VAL A 210 -2.65 -38.69 11.53
CA VAL A 210 -3.08 -37.36 11.99
C VAL A 210 -2.40 -36.24 11.19
N GLY A 211 -1.12 -36.42 10.83
CA GLY A 211 -0.37 -35.51 9.97
C GLY A 211 -0.96 -35.42 8.56
N LEU A 212 -1.33 -36.54 7.97
CA LEU A 212 -2.02 -36.59 6.67
C LEU A 212 -3.37 -35.87 6.74
N ALA A 213 -4.16 -36.12 7.79
CA ALA A 213 -5.44 -35.44 7.99
C ALA A 213 -5.26 -33.91 8.12
N ARG A 214 -4.27 -33.46 8.90
CA ARG A 214 -3.92 -32.02 9.00
C ARG A 214 -3.54 -31.43 7.64
N SER A 215 -2.70 -32.13 6.87
CA SER A 215 -2.26 -31.68 5.55
C SER A 215 -3.45 -31.54 4.59
N TRP A 216 -4.37 -32.50 4.61
CA TRP A 216 -5.60 -32.43 3.84
C TRP A 216 -6.46 -31.23 4.23
N MET A 217 -6.65 -30.97 5.53
CA MET A 217 -7.40 -29.81 6.02
C MET A 217 -6.78 -28.48 5.56
N VAL A 218 -5.45 -28.37 5.61
CA VAL A 218 -4.72 -27.19 5.13
C VAL A 218 -4.91 -27.01 3.63
N MET A 219 -4.83 -28.09 2.85
CA MET A 219 -5.02 -28.06 1.40
C MET A 219 -6.43 -27.57 1.02
N VAL A 220 -7.48 -28.13 1.64
CA VAL A 220 -8.88 -27.72 1.39
C VAL A 220 -9.08 -26.25 1.78
N LEU A 221 -8.52 -25.80 2.90
CA LEU A 221 -8.58 -24.40 3.32
C LEU A 221 -7.86 -23.48 2.32
N GLY A 222 -6.66 -23.88 1.86
CA GLY A 222 -5.89 -23.12 0.88
C GLY A 222 -6.62 -22.96 -0.46
N GLN A 223 -7.19 -24.04 -0.98
CA GLN A 223 -7.95 -24.03 -2.23
C GLN A 223 -9.21 -23.16 -2.13
N SER A 224 -10.00 -23.33 -1.06
CA SER A 224 -11.22 -22.54 -0.86
C SER A 224 -10.91 -21.05 -0.70
N LEU A 225 -9.87 -20.71 0.06
CA LEU A 225 -9.41 -19.33 0.21
C LEU A 225 -8.94 -18.73 -1.13
N SER A 226 -8.13 -19.49 -1.89
CA SER A 226 -7.62 -19.05 -3.19
C SER A 226 -8.75 -18.78 -4.18
N LEU A 227 -9.76 -19.65 -4.25
CA LEU A 227 -10.91 -19.50 -5.15
C LEU A 227 -11.78 -18.29 -4.74
N GLN A 228 -12.04 -18.11 -3.45
CA GLN A 228 -12.80 -16.95 -2.95
C GLN A 228 -12.07 -15.64 -3.21
N TRP A 229 -10.76 -15.60 -3.01
CA TRP A 229 -9.95 -14.41 -3.28
C TRP A 229 -9.89 -14.09 -4.77
N ALA A 230 -9.61 -15.08 -5.61
CA ALA A 230 -9.62 -14.90 -7.06
C ALA A 230 -10.98 -14.38 -7.54
N GLY A 231 -12.09 -14.94 -7.03
CA GLY A 231 -13.45 -14.49 -7.33
C GLY A 231 -13.74 -13.06 -6.86
N ASN A 232 -13.37 -12.70 -5.63
CA ASN A 232 -13.58 -11.34 -5.10
C ASN A 232 -12.77 -10.29 -5.85
N VAL A 233 -11.50 -10.57 -6.14
CA VAL A 233 -10.64 -9.67 -6.92
C VAL A 233 -11.16 -9.55 -8.34
N PHE A 234 -11.52 -10.66 -8.99
CA PHE A 234 -12.09 -10.65 -10.33
C PHE A 234 -13.40 -9.85 -10.39
N ALA A 235 -14.32 -10.09 -9.46
CA ALA A 235 -15.57 -9.34 -9.35
C ALA A 235 -15.33 -7.84 -9.12
N HIS A 236 -14.30 -7.48 -8.34
CA HIS A 236 -13.92 -6.09 -8.13
C HIS A 236 -13.34 -5.45 -9.40
N LEU A 237 -12.47 -6.15 -10.12
CA LEU A 237 -11.89 -5.70 -11.39
C LEU A 237 -12.95 -5.52 -12.48
N VAL A 238 -13.94 -6.41 -12.55
CA VAL A 238 -15.04 -6.32 -13.54
C VAL A 238 -16.03 -5.21 -13.19
N ARG A 239 -16.18 -4.86 -11.91
CA ARG A 239 -17.03 -3.73 -11.46
C ARG A 239 -16.34 -2.37 -11.57
N LEU A 240 -15.07 -2.31 -11.97
CA LEU A 240 -14.40 -1.05 -12.21
C LEU A 240 -15.04 -0.38 -13.44
N PRO A 241 -15.48 0.89 -13.35
CA PRO A 241 -16.08 1.60 -14.48
C PRO A 241 -15.12 1.64 -15.67
N ILE A 242 -15.69 1.55 -16.88
CA ILE A 242 -15.03 1.51 -18.20
C ILE A 242 -13.97 2.61 -18.37
N GLU A 243 -14.08 3.73 -17.65
CA GLU A 243 -13.11 4.83 -17.60
C GLU A 243 -11.68 4.36 -17.31
N TYR A 244 -11.47 3.34 -16.46
CA TYR A 244 -10.13 2.78 -16.18
C TYR A 244 -9.50 2.08 -17.40
N PHE A 245 -10.32 1.47 -18.25
CA PHE A 245 -9.85 0.73 -19.43
C PHE A 245 -9.60 1.65 -20.62
N GLU A 246 -10.38 2.73 -20.77
CA GLU A 246 -10.19 3.71 -21.85
C GLU A 246 -8.90 4.52 -21.68
N GLU A 247 -8.53 4.92 -20.46
CA GLU A 247 -7.33 5.74 -20.22
C GLU A 247 -6.01 4.98 -20.48
N ARG A 248 -5.99 3.64 -20.30
CA ARG A 248 -4.77 2.83 -20.45
C ARG A 248 -4.57 2.29 -21.88
N HIS A 249 -5.63 2.13 -22.66
CA HIS A 249 -5.53 1.57 -24.02
C HIS A 249 -5.00 2.57 -25.07
N PHE A 250 -5.13 3.88 -24.83
CA PHE A 250 -4.62 4.90 -25.76
C PHE A 250 -3.10 5.10 -25.71
N TRP A 251 -2.43 4.75 -24.60
CA TRP A 251 -0.97 4.93 -24.47
C TRP A 251 -0.16 4.02 -25.39
N ARG A 252 -0.66 2.82 -25.72
CA ARG A 252 0.09 1.83 -26.50
C ARG A 252 0.13 2.10 -28.01
N TYR A 253 -0.75 2.95 -28.54
CA TYR A 253 -0.81 3.21 -29.98
C TYR A 253 0.01 4.43 -30.45
N ARG A 254 0.46 5.30 -29.53
CA ARG A 254 1.18 6.54 -29.90
C ARG A 254 2.71 6.42 -29.96
N HIS A 255 3.25 5.22 -29.71
CA HIS A 255 4.69 4.94 -29.82
C HIS A 255 5.05 4.05 -31.03
N MET A 256 4.13 3.89 -31.99
CA MET A 256 4.35 3.15 -33.24
C MET A 256 4.18 4.01 -34.52
N GLY A 257 4.19 5.34 -34.39
CA GLY A 257 4.12 6.28 -35.51
C GLY A 257 5.23 7.31 -35.44
#